data_AF-A0A9W6UNH4-F1
#
_entry.id   AF-A0A9W6UNH4-F1
#
_cell.length_a   1.000
_cell.length_b   1.000
_cell.length_c   1.000
_cell.angle_alpha   90.00
_cell.angle_beta   90.00
_cell.angle_gamma   90.00
#
_symmetry.space_group_name_H-M   'P 1'
#
loop_
_entity.id
_entity.type
_entity.pdbx_description
1 polymer ?
#
loop_
_entity_poly.entity_id
_entity_poly.type
_entity_poly.pdbx_seq_one_letter_code
_entity_poly.pdbx_strand_id
1 'polypeptide(L)'
;MRTTRTTTAPRRTGGRLLAVAAALAAATALAVPAAGAATAAPDATAALARVSDSVEFSGVNGIAWHTDPASGKVVVTADSTVTPAALARLTAAAGSDSARLKVERTPGTFSPRLSAGAAIYGGGYRCSLGFNVVKGSTYYFLTAGHCGNIASTWYTNSGQSTVAGTTAGSSFPGNDYALVRYTNTSLSHPGGFTAANAYVGEAVKRTGSTTGTHSGKVTALNATVRYSDGGTVSGLIQTNVCAEGGDSGGPLYDGTKALGLTSGGSGNCTTGGTTFFQPVTEALSAYGVSIY
;
A
#
# COMPACT_ATOMS: atom_id res chain seq x y z
N MET A 1 -5.31 -85.09 10.39
CA MET A 1 -4.10 -85.77 10.94
C MET A 1 -3.03 -84.67 11.11
N ARG A 2 -2.79 -84.08 12.30
CA ARG A 2 -1.97 -84.56 13.45
C ARG A 2 -0.58 -85.07 12.97
N THR A 3 0.58 -84.53 13.36
CA THR A 3 1.12 -84.14 14.70
C THR A 3 2.37 -83.24 14.54
N THR A 4 2.52 -82.04 15.14
CA THR A 4 3.10 -81.63 16.46
C THR A 4 4.59 -81.94 16.78
N ARG A 5 5.42 -80.90 17.01
CA ARG A 5 6.06 -80.51 18.31
C ARG A 5 7.10 -79.36 18.11
N THR A 6 6.93 -78.13 18.61
CA THR A 6 7.23 -77.51 19.95
C THR A 6 8.70 -77.40 20.38
N THR A 7 9.19 -76.17 20.63
CA THR A 7 9.79 -75.68 21.91
C THR A 7 10.07 -74.16 21.82
N THR A 8 9.38 -73.26 22.55
CA THR A 8 9.55 -72.74 23.94
C THR A 8 10.39 -71.46 24.04
N ALA A 9 9.77 -70.39 24.57
CA ALA A 9 10.30 -69.05 24.84
C ALA A 9 11.09 -68.96 26.18
N PRO A 10 11.63 -67.78 26.61
CA PRO A 10 10.78 -66.83 27.34
C PRO A 10 11.11 -65.33 27.17
N ARG A 11 10.19 -64.51 27.69
CA ARG A 11 10.18 -63.04 27.78
C ARG A 11 10.10 -62.67 29.27
N ARG A 12 10.89 -61.74 29.79
CA ARG A 12 10.71 -61.00 31.08
C ARG A 12 11.57 -59.73 31.04
N THR A 13 11.00 -58.52 30.97
CA THR A 13 10.53 -57.62 32.05
C THR A 13 11.61 -57.04 32.96
N GLY A 14 11.68 -55.71 33.02
CA GLY A 14 11.78 -54.96 34.28
C GLY A 14 13.06 -54.16 34.52
N GLY A 15 12.89 -52.86 34.82
CA GLY A 15 13.56 -52.25 35.97
C GLY A 15 14.74 -51.30 35.70
N ARG A 16 14.48 -50.01 35.93
CA ARG A 16 15.42 -48.87 36.02
C ARG A 16 16.52 -49.06 37.09
N LEU A 17 17.69 -48.43 36.90
CA LEU A 17 18.20 -47.28 37.71
C LEU A 17 19.71 -47.00 37.48
N LEU A 18 19.98 -45.75 37.07
CA LEU A 18 21.08 -44.82 37.40
C LEU A 18 22.49 -45.33 37.80
N ALA A 19 23.50 -44.88 37.05
CA ALA A 19 24.73 -44.30 37.62
C ALA A 19 25.39 -43.33 36.62
N VAL A 20 25.82 -42.18 37.14
CA VAL A 20 26.36 -41.00 36.45
C VAL A 20 27.89 -41.08 36.39
N ALA A 21 28.54 -40.67 35.30
CA ALA A 21 29.90 -40.13 35.31
C ALA A 21 30.17 -39.26 34.06
N ALA A 22 30.93 -38.18 34.28
CA ALA A 22 31.02 -36.96 33.48
C ALA A 22 32.05 -36.98 32.33
N ALA A 23 31.86 -35.98 31.43
CA ALA A 23 32.87 -35.20 30.69
C ALA A 23 33.76 -35.95 29.65
N LEU A 24 34.05 -35.44 28.45
CA LEU A 24 34.31 -34.07 28.00
C LEU A 24 34.12 -34.04 26.47
N ALA A 25 33.25 -33.19 25.92
CA ALA A 25 33.18 -32.94 24.47
C ALA A 25 33.56 -31.48 24.21
N ALA A 26 34.71 -31.27 23.57
CA ALA A 26 35.14 -29.95 23.14
C ALA A 26 34.29 -29.49 21.96
N ALA A 27 33.33 -28.62 22.20
CA ALA A 27 32.64 -27.86 21.17
C ALA A 27 33.42 -26.57 20.92
N THR A 28 34.17 -26.53 19.82
CA THR A 28 34.72 -25.28 19.28
C THR A 28 33.57 -24.44 18.73
N ALA A 29 33.11 -23.46 19.51
CA ALA A 29 32.21 -22.44 19.03
C ALA A 29 32.96 -21.55 18.02
N LEU A 30 32.62 -21.68 16.74
CA LEU A 30 32.94 -20.66 15.74
C LEU A 30 32.20 -19.39 16.15
N ALA A 31 32.94 -18.45 16.75
CA ALA A 31 32.48 -17.09 16.95
C ALA A 31 32.36 -16.42 15.58
N VAL A 32 31.16 -16.48 15.00
CA VAL A 32 30.78 -15.55 13.94
C VAL A 32 30.69 -14.18 14.61
N PRO A 33 31.38 -13.13 14.15
CA PRO A 33 31.14 -11.80 14.68
C PRO A 33 29.69 -11.45 14.34
N ALA A 34 28.82 -11.43 15.35
CA ALA A 34 27.58 -10.68 15.23
C ALA A 34 28.02 -9.24 14.98
N ALA A 35 27.77 -8.73 13.79
CA ALA A 35 27.82 -7.30 13.54
C ALA A 35 26.83 -6.66 14.52
N GLY A 36 27.35 -6.18 15.65
CA GLY A 36 26.56 -5.46 16.62
C GLY A 36 26.04 -4.21 15.94
N ALA A 37 24.74 -4.17 15.68
CA ALA A 37 24.06 -2.90 15.52
C ALA A 37 24.28 -2.16 16.84
N ALA A 38 25.27 -1.27 16.88
CA ALA A 38 25.54 -0.44 18.04
C ALA A 38 24.25 0.33 18.35
N THR A 39 23.59 -0.01 19.45
CA THR A 39 22.48 0.79 19.96
C THR A 39 23.02 2.18 20.23
N ALA A 40 22.59 3.16 19.43
CA ALA A 40 23.01 4.55 19.61
C ALA A 40 22.74 4.98 21.06
N ALA A 41 23.69 5.70 21.65
CA ALA A 41 23.51 6.25 22.99
C ALA A 41 22.18 7.06 23.06
N PRO A 42 21.46 7.05 24.19
CA PRO A 42 20.19 7.76 24.33
C PRO A 42 20.26 9.23 23.86
N ASP A 43 21.38 9.91 24.13
CA ASP A 43 21.64 11.29 23.71
C ASP A 43 21.75 11.46 22.20
N ALA A 44 22.33 10.49 21.49
CA ALA A 44 22.45 10.52 20.04
C ALA A 44 21.08 10.34 19.36
N THR A 45 20.23 9.48 19.93
CA THR A 45 18.85 9.29 19.46
C THR A 45 18.01 10.54 19.68
N ALA A 46 18.12 11.16 20.87
CA ALA A 46 17.44 12.42 21.18
C ALA A 46 17.91 13.57 20.28
N ALA A 47 19.22 13.64 19.98
CA ALA A 47 19.75 14.65 19.06
C ALA A 47 19.24 14.47 17.62
N LEU A 48 19.15 13.24 17.14
CA LEU A 48 18.57 12.95 15.82
C LEU A 48 17.09 13.30 15.74
N ALA A 49 16.32 13.02 16.79
CA ALA A 49 14.92 13.43 16.88
C ALA A 49 14.78 14.96 16.79
N ARG A 50 15.56 15.73 17.56
CA ARG A 50 15.54 17.20 17.48
C ARG A 50 15.88 17.73 16.09
N VAL A 51 16.85 17.12 15.41
CA VAL A 51 17.19 17.53 14.04
C VAL A 51 16.07 17.18 13.07
N SER A 52 15.47 16.00 13.18
CA SER A 52 14.32 15.62 12.36
C SER A 52 13.16 16.60 12.55
N ASP A 53 12.87 16.97 13.81
CA ASP A 53 11.85 17.96 14.14
C ASP A 53 12.20 19.33 13.52
N SER A 54 13.47 19.76 13.58
CA SER A 54 13.88 21.04 12.96
C SER A 54 13.68 21.06 11.44
N VAL A 55 13.82 19.91 10.77
CA VAL A 55 13.56 19.77 9.34
C VAL A 55 12.05 19.85 9.08
N GLU A 56 11.24 19.12 9.84
CA GLU A 56 9.77 19.15 9.78
C GLU A 56 9.24 20.60 9.94
N PHE A 57 9.74 21.34 10.93
CA PHE A 57 9.28 22.70 11.23
C PHE A 57 9.98 23.80 10.41
N SER A 58 10.85 23.45 9.46
CA SER A 58 11.62 24.43 8.67
C SER A 58 10.79 25.23 7.67
N GLY A 59 9.61 24.71 7.28
CA GLY A 59 8.76 25.28 6.23
C GLY A 59 9.38 25.21 4.82
N VAL A 60 10.46 24.44 4.65
CA VAL A 60 11.10 24.24 3.34
C VAL A 60 10.37 23.15 2.57
N ASN A 61 9.75 23.52 1.45
CA ASN A 61 9.14 22.57 0.51
C ASN A 61 10.19 21.95 -0.41
N GLY A 62 9.84 20.85 -1.09
CA GLY A 62 10.74 20.17 -2.04
C GLY A 62 11.81 19.31 -1.37
N ILE A 63 11.59 18.89 -0.13
CA ILE A 63 12.49 18.01 0.62
C ILE A 63 11.78 16.74 1.09
N ALA A 64 12.55 15.66 1.22
CA ALA A 64 12.21 14.44 1.95
C ALA A 64 13.33 14.16 2.94
N TRP A 65 13.04 13.63 4.13
CA TRP A 65 14.09 13.31 5.09
C TRP A 65 13.80 12.04 5.87
N HIS A 66 14.87 11.44 6.38
CA HIS A 66 14.81 10.31 7.29
C HIS A 66 15.97 10.38 8.28
N THR A 67 15.80 9.71 9.42
CA THR A 67 16.88 9.45 10.36
C THR A 67 17.62 8.19 9.94
N ASP A 68 18.94 8.28 9.84
CA ASP A 68 19.86 7.17 9.66
C ASP A 68 20.66 6.95 10.95
N PRO A 69 20.24 6.01 11.82
CA PRO A 69 20.93 5.73 13.07
C PRO A 69 22.35 5.20 12.88
N ALA A 70 22.64 4.53 11.76
CA ALA A 70 23.95 3.93 11.51
C ALA A 70 25.02 4.99 11.26
N SER A 71 24.69 6.03 10.50
CA SER A 71 25.59 7.18 10.29
C SER A 71 25.43 8.28 11.33
N GLY A 72 24.41 8.19 12.20
CA GLY A 72 24.08 9.22 13.17
C GLY A 72 23.68 10.53 12.50
N LYS A 73 22.95 10.47 11.38
CA LYS A 73 22.53 11.62 10.57
C LYS A 73 21.01 11.67 10.37
N VAL A 74 20.49 12.87 10.15
CA VAL A 74 19.23 13.09 9.45
C VAL A 74 19.58 13.44 8.01
N VAL A 75 19.20 12.56 7.09
CA VAL A 75 19.48 12.73 5.67
C VAL A 75 18.30 13.43 5.03
N VAL A 76 18.53 14.61 4.46
CA VAL A 76 17.56 15.42 3.73
C VAL A 76 17.87 15.31 2.24
N THR A 77 17.00 14.69 1.47
CA THR A 77 17.03 14.75 0.01
C THR A 77 16.24 15.97 -0.45
N ALA A 78 16.89 16.87 -1.19
CA ALA A 78 16.29 18.11 -1.69
C ALA A 78 16.21 18.08 -3.23
N ASP A 79 15.02 18.36 -3.76
CA ASP A 79 14.76 18.39 -5.19
C ASP A 79 15.27 19.66 -5.89
N SER A 80 15.15 19.74 -7.21
CA SER A 80 15.67 20.84 -8.02
C SER A 80 15.06 22.22 -7.72
N THR A 81 13.91 22.30 -7.03
CA THR A 81 13.26 23.56 -6.65
C THR A 81 13.84 24.19 -5.38
N VAL A 82 14.52 23.41 -4.54
CA VAL A 82 15.08 23.89 -3.27
C VAL A 82 16.31 24.76 -3.53
N THR A 83 16.23 26.02 -3.12
CA THR A 83 17.30 27.01 -3.32
C THR A 83 18.40 26.89 -2.26
N PRO A 84 19.62 27.40 -2.54
CA PRO A 84 20.67 27.47 -1.52
C PRO A 84 20.23 28.22 -0.25
N ALA A 85 19.40 29.25 -0.38
CA ALA A 85 18.85 29.99 0.77
C ALA A 85 17.88 29.13 1.61
N ALA A 86 17.09 28.25 0.99
CA ALA A 86 16.23 27.31 1.71
C ALA A 86 17.05 26.23 2.42
N LEU A 87 18.12 25.72 1.79
CA LEU A 87 19.06 24.80 2.43
C LEU A 87 19.77 25.46 3.62
N ALA A 88 20.15 26.73 3.51
CA ALA A 88 20.74 27.49 4.62
C ALA A 88 19.76 27.63 5.81
N ARG A 89 18.44 27.79 5.55
CA ARG A 89 17.42 27.81 6.60
C ARG A 89 17.30 26.45 7.31
N LEU A 90 17.38 25.34 6.59
CA LEU A 90 17.40 23.99 7.19
C LEU A 90 18.60 23.83 8.13
N THR A 91 19.80 24.20 7.66
CA THR A 91 21.01 24.15 8.47
C THR A 91 20.92 25.05 9.70
N ALA A 92 20.36 26.25 9.56
CA ALA A 92 20.15 27.17 10.67
C ALA A 92 19.12 26.64 11.68
N ALA A 93 18.04 26.02 11.22
CA ALA A 93 17.00 25.44 12.08
C ALA A 93 17.52 24.29 12.95
N ALA A 94 18.46 23.48 12.43
CA ALA A 94 19.11 22.42 13.20
C ALA A 94 20.12 22.93 14.25
N GLY A 95 20.51 24.22 14.20
CA GLY A 95 21.34 24.87 15.20
C GLY A 95 22.65 24.15 15.50
N SER A 96 22.93 23.90 16.78
CA SER A 96 24.13 23.21 17.24
C SER A 96 24.23 21.75 16.77
N ASP A 97 23.10 21.14 16.39
CA ASP A 97 23.05 19.77 15.88
C ASP A 97 23.15 19.69 14.35
N SER A 98 23.39 20.82 13.65
CA SER A 98 23.49 20.89 12.18
C SER A 98 24.55 19.95 11.57
N ALA A 99 25.61 19.59 12.29
CA ALA A 99 26.57 18.58 11.85
C ALA A 99 25.95 17.19 11.63
N ARG A 100 24.76 16.95 12.17
CA ARG A 100 23.97 15.72 11.97
C ARG A 100 23.07 15.79 10.75
N LEU A 101 22.93 16.94 10.09
CA LEU A 101 22.25 17.01 8.79
C LEU A 101 23.20 16.54 7.68
N LYS A 102 22.68 15.71 6.78
CA LYS A 102 23.31 15.41 5.50
C LYS A 102 22.33 15.80 4.40
N VAL A 103 22.68 16.79 3.58
CA VAL A 103 21.84 17.20 2.45
C VAL A 103 22.30 16.51 1.19
N GLU A 104 21.38 15.84 0.50
CA GLU A 104 21.57 15.23 -0.81
C GLU A 104 20.70 15.94 -1.84
N ARG A 105 21.14 15.93 -3.10
CA ARG A 105 20.39 16.52 -4.21
C ARG A 105 19.83 15.42 -5.09
N THR A 106 18.59 15.57 -5.52
CA THR A 106 17.97 14.72 -6.53
C THR A 106 17.55 15.56 -7.75
N PRO A 107 17.72 15.09 -8.98
CA PRO A 107 17.17 15.76 -10.15
C PRO A 107 15.64 15.74 -10.15
N GLY A 108 15.01 16.73 -10.80
CA GLY A 108 13.56 16.85 -10.88
C GLY A 108 12.91 17.49 -9.65
N THR A 109 11.58 17.45 -9.57
CA THR A 109 10.79 18.05 -8.47
C THR A 109 9.98 16.95 -7.79
N PHE A 110 9.99 16.92 -6.46
CA PHE A 110 9.04 16.10 -5.71
C PHE A 110 7.64 16.60 -6.00
N SER A 111 6.86 15.74 -6.60
CA SER A 111 5.45 15.97 -6.85
C SER A 111 4.68 14.83 -6.19
N PRO A 112 3.59 15.13 -5.46
CA PRO A 112 2.61 14.12 -5.14
C PRO A 112 2.17 13.45 -6.45
N ARG A 113 2.42 12.15 -6.57
CA ARG A 113 1.95 11.38 -7.72
C ARG A 113 0.56 10.88 -7.39
N LEU A 114 -0.45 11.32 -8.14
CA LEU A 114 -1.78 10.73 -8.08
C LEU A 114 -1.80 9.52 -9.03
N SER A 115 -1.24 8.42 -8.55
CA SER A 115 -1.19 7.14 -9.25
C SER A 115 -2.27 6.19 -8.77
N ALA A 116 -2.43 5.09 -9.49
CA ALA A 116 -3.32 4.00 -9.11
C ALA A 116 -3.09 3.59 -7.64
N GLY A 117 -4.16 3.58 -6.85
CA GLY A 117 -4.16 3.30 -5.40
C GLY A 117 -3.91 4.49 -4.47
N ALA A 118 -3.58 5.67 -5.00
CA ALA A 118 -3.36 6.87 -4.19
C ALA A 118 -4.63 7.32 -3.46
N ALA A 119 -4.45 7.91 -2.27
CA ALA A 119 -5.56 8.48 -1.50
C ALA A 119 -6.17 9.69 -2.22
N ILE A 120 -7.49 9.73 -2.25
CA ILE A 120 -8.28 10.90 -2.66
C ILE A 120 -9.27 11.23 -1.54
N TYR A 121 -9.43 12.51 -1.25
CA TYR A 121 -10.23 13.00 -0.14
C TYR A 121 -11.36 13.90 -0.65
N GLY A 122 -12.57 13.74 -0.12
CA GLY A 122 -13.73 14.53 -0.55
C GLY A 122 -14.99 14.14 0.23
N GLY A 123 -15.92 15.08 0.42
CA GLY A 123 -17.19 14.80 1.12
C GLY A 123 -17.04 14.38 2.60
N GLY A 124 -15.86 14.61 3.20
CA GLY A 124 -15.52 14.11 4.55
C GLY A 124 -14.97 12.69 4.58
N TYR A 125 -14.78 12.04 3.43
CA TYR A 125 -14.30 10.67 3.32
C TYR A 125 -12.96 10.58 2.58
N ARG A 126 -12.26 9.47 2.80
CA ARG A 126 -11.12 9.04 2.01
C ARG A 126 -11.56 7.89 1.11
N CYS A 127 -11.23 7.97 -0.16
CA CYS A 127 -11.30 6.87 -1.12
C CYS A 127 -9.93 6.70 -1.79
N SER A 128 -9.86 5.82 -2.78
CA SER A 128 -8.65 5.55 -3.55
C SER A 128 -8.88 5.84 -5.03
N LEU A 129 -7.85 6.36 -5.69
CA LEU A 129 -7.81 6.50 -7.14
C LEU A 129 -7.64 5.12 -7.78
N GLY A 130 -8.45 4.80 -8.77
CA GLY A 130 -8.38 3.56 -9.54
C GLY A 130 -7.33 3.60 -10.63
N PHE A 131 -7.68 4.20 -11.76
CA PHE A 131 -6.80 4.33 -12.92
C PHE A 131 -6.90 5.74 -13.51
N ASN A 132 -5.77 6.29 -13.95
CA ASN A 132 -5.76 7.48 -14.78
C ASN A 132 -6.25 7.15 -16.18
N VAL A 133 -7.08 8.03 -16.74
CA VAL A 133 -7.70 7.85 -18.06
C VAL A 133 -7.74 9.18 -18.80
N VAL A 134 -7.91 9.11 -20.12
CA VAL A 134 -7.90 10.27 -21.00
C VAL A 134 -9.08 10.22 -21.97
N LYS A 135 -9.60 11.41 -22.31
CA LYS A 135 -10.54 11.61 -23.41
C LYS A 135 -10.09 12.83 -24.21
N GLY A 136 -9.61 12.58 -25.44
CA GLY A 136 -8.92 13.61 -26.23
C GLY A 136 -7.68 14.11 -25.50
N SER A 137 -7.62 15.41 -25.20
CA SER A 137 -6.55 16.05 -24.43
C SER A 137 -6.87 16.24 -22.95
N THR A 138 -8.04 15.79 -22.48
CA THR A 138 -8.47 15.99 -21.09
C THR A 138 -8.20 14.75 -20.26
N TYR A 139 -7.53 14.94 -19.12
CA TYR A 139 -7.17 13.90 -18.17
C TYR A 139 -8.22 13.75 -17.07
N TYR A 140 -8.44 12.50 -16.69
CA TYR A 140 -9.37 12.10 -15.65
C TYR A 140 -8.75 10.96 -14.85
N PHE A 141 -9.41 10.59 -13.77
CA PHE A 141 -9.21 9.31 -13.11
C PHE A 141 -10.54 8.64 -12.79
N LEU A 142 -10.52 7.32 -12.77
CA LEU A 142 -11.62 6.50 -12.30
C LEU A 142 -11.52 6.26 -10.80
N THR A 143 -12.66 6.19 -10.13
CA THR A 143 -12.81 5.73 -8.74
C THR A 143 -14.18 5.05 -8.59
N ALA A 144 -14.59 4.67 -7.37
CA ALA A 144 -15.89 4.07 -7.13
C ALA A 144 -17.04 5.08 -7.25
N GLY A 145 -18.20 4.63 -7.71
CA GLY A 145 -19.41 5.44 -7.86
C GLY A 145 -19.97 5.90 -6.51
N HIS A 146 -19.97 5.04 -5.50
CA HIS A 146 -20.40 5.44 -4.15
C HIS A 146 -19.51 6.56 -3.58
N CYS A 147 -18.22 6.59 -3.93
CA CYS A 147 -17.32 7.71 -3.64
C CYS A 147 -17.66 8.96 -4.47
N GLY A 148 -17.94 8.80 -5.77
CA GLY A 148 -18.35 9.91 -6.64
C GLY A 148 -19.66 10.58 -6.23
N ASN A 149 -20.58 9.85 -5.61
CA ASN A 149 -21.87 10.38 -5.15
C ASN A 149 -21.74 11.30 -3.92
N ILE A 150 -20.75 11.07 -3.07
CA ILE A 150 -20.55 11.80 -1.80
C ILE A 150 -19.63 13.02 -1.94
N ALA A 151 -18.86 13.11 -3.03
CA ALA A 151 -17.88 14.17 -3.23
C ALA A 151 -17.95 14.76 -4.65
N SER A 152 -18.19 16.07 -4.73
CA SER A 152 -18.09 16.82 -5.99
C SER A 152 -16.65 17.24 -6.31
N THR A 153 -15.83 17.45 -5.28
CA THR A 153 -14.44 17.89 -5.39
C THR A 153 -13.54 16.94 -4.63
N TRP A 154 -12.41 16.59 -5.24
CA TRP A 154 -11.42 15.67 -4.70
C TRP A 154 -10.10 16.39 -4.44
N TYR A 155 -9.43 15.99 -3.36
CA TYR A 155 -8.17 16.54 -2.90
C TYR A 155 -7.13 15.45 -2.75
N THR A 156 -5.85 15.81 -2.89
CA THR A 156 -4.72 14.87 -2.76
C THR A 156 -4.34 14.61 -1.31
N ASN A 157 -4.89 15.38 -0.36
CA ASN A 157 -4.54 15.32 1.06
C ASN A 157 -5.77 15.52 1.96
N SER A 158 -5.70 14.96 3.17
CA SER A 158 -6.78 14.99 4.17
C SER A 158 -7.14 16.40 4.63
N GLY A 159 -6.17 17.32 4.65
CA GLY A 159 -6.39 18.74 4.94
C GLY A 159 -7.08 19.52 3.83
N GLN A 160 -7.42 18.88 2.70
CA GLN A 160 -8.15 19.47 1.57
C GLN A 160 -7.53 20.78 1.04
N SER A 161 -6.20 20.87 1.04
CA SER A 161 -5.48 22.07 0.59
C SER A 161 -5.06 22.00 -0.88
N THR A 162 -4.92 20.79 -1.43
CA THR A 162 -4.52 20.58 -2.83
C THR A 162 -5.65 19.88 -3.59
N VAL A 163 -6.36 20.64 -4.42
CA VAL A 163 -7.42 20.09 -5.29
C VAL A 163 -6.79 19.19 -6.35
N ALA A 164 -7.36 18.01 -6.52
CA ALA A 164 -7.05 17.08 -7.61
C ALA A 164 -7.97 17.31 -8.82
N GLY A 165 -9.27 17.34 -8.56
CA GLY A 165 -10.27 17.31 -9.62
C GLY A 165 -11.70 17.40 -9.12
N THR A 166 -12.63 17.39 -10.06
CA THR A 166 -14.08 17.40 -9.79
C THR A 166 -14.77 16.22 -10.44
N THR A 167 -15.77 15.65 -9.77
CA THR A 167 -16.54 14.53 -10.28
C THR A 167 -17.32 14.97 -11.53
N ALA A 168 -17.03 14.34 -12.67
CA ALA A 168 -17.64 14.60 -13.96
C ALA A 168 -18.83 13.67 -14.24
N GLY A 169 -18.88 12.51 -13.56
CA GLY A 169 -19.98 11.58 -13.62
C GLY A 169 -19.81 10.49 -12.56
N SER A 170 -20.93 9.93 -12.11
CA SER A 170 -20.96 8.86 -11.11
C SER A 170 -22.15 7.95 -11.37
N SER A 171 -22.01 6.65 -11.08
CA SER A 171 -23.08 5.66 -11.17
C SER A 171 -22.99 4.70 -10.01
N PHE A 172 -23.94 4.80 -9.08
CA PHE A 172 -24.15 3.91 -7.94
C PHE A 172 -25.53 4.18 -7.30
N PRO A 173 -26.35 3.16 -6.95
CA PRO A 173 -26.12 1.72 -7.18
C PRO A 173 -26.42 1.28 -8.63
N GLY A 174 -26.53 -0.03 -8.87
CA GLY A 174 -26.61 -0.67 -10.19
C GLY A 174 -25.22 -1.09 -10.65
N ASN A 175 -24.35 -0.10 -10.82
CA ASN A 175 -22.91 -0.21 -11.06
C ASN A 175 -22.16 0.52 -9.92
N ASP A 176 -20.83 0.51 -9.93
CA ASP A 176 -20.02 1.25 -8.95
C ASP A 176 -18.75 1.86 -9.54
N TYR A 177 -18.92 2.90 -10.37
CA TYR A 177 -17.81 3.70 -10.92
C TYR A 177 -18.13 5.20 -10.94
N ALA A 178 -17.08 6.01 -10.88
CA ALA A 178 -17.14 7.45 -11.10
C ALA A 178 -15.93 7.90 -11.94
N LEU A 179 -16.13 9.01 -12.64
CA LEU A 179 -15.11 9.71 -13.41
C LEU A 179 -14.85 11.07 -12.76
N VAL A 180 -13.59 11.35 -12.44
CA VAL A 180 -13.16 12.63 -11.88
C VAL A 180 -12.24 13.32 -12.88
N ARG A 181 -12.58 14.54 -13.28
CA ARG A 181 -11.75 15.36 -14.17
C ARG A 181 -10.65 16.03 -13.36
N TYR A 182 -9.40 15.87 -13.78
CA TYR A 182 -8.32 16.67 -13.21
C TYR A 182 -8.54 18.16 -13.51
N THR A 183 -8.51 18.98 -12.47
CA THR A 183 -8.59 20.45 -12.58
C THR A 183 -7.26 21.12 -12.24
N ASN A 184 -6.37 20.41 -11.57
CA ASN A 184 -5.04 20.89 -11.22
C ASN A 184 -4.00 20.36 -12.21
N THR A 185 -3.54 21.24 -13.11
CA THR A 185 -2.58 20.91 -14.16
C THR A 185 -1.15 20.72 -13.66
N SER A 186 -0.87 21.02 -12.39
CA SER A 186 0.45 20.79 -11.79
C SER A 186 0.63 19.36 -11.27
N LEU A 187 -0.45 18.59 -11.17
CA LEU A 187 -0.39 17.21 -10.68
C LEU A 187 0.07 16.26 -11.78
N SER A 188 1.05 15.41 -11.45
CA SER A 188 1.40 14.29 -12.30
C SER A 188 0.34 13.20 -12.20
N HIS A 189 -0.21 12.81 -13.36
CA HIS A 189 -1.15 11.69 -13.52
C HIS A 189 -0.49 10.61 -14.39
N PRO A 190 0.46 9.82 -13.85
CA PRO A 190 1.15 8.80 -14.63
C PRO A 190 0.17 7.71 -15.11
N GLY A 191 0.36 7.30 -16.37
CA GLY A 191 -0.29 6.12 -16.95
C GLY A 191 0.50 4.84 -16.67
N GLY A 192 0.43 3.88 -17.59
CA GLY A 192 1.21 2.64 -17.56
C GLY A 192 0.38 1.36 -17.36
N PHE A 193 -0.93 1.44 -17.57
CA PHE A 193 -1.83 0.28 -17.55
C PHE A 193 -2.49 0.08 -18.92
N THR A 194 -3.07 -1.10 -19.12
CA THR A 194 -3.92 -1.40 -20.27
C THR A 194 -5.16 -2.13 -19.79
N ALA A 195 -6.33 -1.71 -20.27
CA ALA A 195 -7.59 -2.31 -19.86
C ALA A 195 -7.68 -3.77 -20.32
N ALA A 196 -8.14 -4.66 -19.44
CA ALA A 196 -8.42 -6.05 -19.74
C ALA A 196 -9.64 -6.55 -18.95
N ASN A 197 -10.24 -7.64 -19.42
CA ASN A 197 -11.27 -8.35 -18.66
C ASN A 197 -10.63 -9.40 -17.77
N ALA A 198 -11.11 -9.52 -16.55
CA ALA A 198 -10.65 -10.53 -15.60
C ALA A 198 -11.18 -11.93 -15.95
N TYR A 199 -10.50 -12.97 -15.46
CA TYR A 199 -10.96 -14.36 -15.55
C TYR A 199 -10.89 -15.10 -14.21
N VAL A 200 -11.74 -16.10 -14.01
CA VAL A 200 -11.74 -16.89 -12.75
C VAL A 200 -10.42 -17.63 -12.59
N GLY A 201 -9.83 -17.55 -11.40
CA GLY A 201 -8.53 -18.13 -11.07
C GLY A 201 -7.33 -17.20 -11.33
N GLU A 202 -7.55 -16.06 -12.00
CA GLU A 202 -6.52 -15.06 -12.29
C GLU A 202 -5.85 -14.59 -11.00
N ALA A 203 -4.52 -14.61 -10.98
CA ALA A 203 -3.75 -14.04 -9.89
C ALA A 203 -3.75 -12.52 -10.04
N VAL A 204 -4.21 -11.83 -9.00
CA VAL A 204 -4.45 -10.39 -9.05
C VAL A 204 -3.82 -9.70 -7.84
N LYS A 205 -3.48 -8.44 -8.04
CA LYS A 205 -3.13 -7.49 -7.00
C LYS A 205 -4.19 -6.41 -6.91
N ARG A 206 -4.30 -5.84 -5.73
CA ARG A 206 -5.12 -4.67 -5.47
C ARG A 206 -4.32 -3.69 -4.64
N THR A 207 -4.44 -2.41 -4.95
CA THR A 207 -3.84 -1.35 -4.13
C THR A 207 -4.93 -0.40 -3.65
N GLY A 208 -4.91 -0.05 -2.38
CA GLY A 208 -5.78 0.95 -1.79
C GLY A 208 -5.03 1.82 -0.80
N SER A 209 -5.57 3.01 -0.53
CA SER A 209 -4.93 3.99 0.34
C SER A 209 -5.02 3.65 1.84
N THR A 210 -5.82 2.64 2.23
CA THR A 210 -5.90 2.17 3.63
C THR A 210 -4.92 1.05 3.86
N THR A 211 -5.08 -0.06 3.14
CA THR A 211 -4.37 -1.31 3.46
C THR A 211 -3.14 -1.52 2.58
N GLY A 212 -2.92 -0.66 1.58
CA GLY A 212 -1.80 -0.79 0.66
C GLY A 212 -2.05 -1.87 -0.38
N THR A 213 -0.99 -2.61 -0.75
CA THR A 213 -1.07 -3.60 -1.83
C THR A 213 -1.23 -5.02 -1.29
N HIS A 214 -2.28 -5.71 -1.74
CA HIS A 214 -2.53 -7.11 -1.41
C HIS A 214 -2.70 -7.96 -2.67
N SER A 215 -2.42 -9.25 -2.53
CA SER A 215 -2.54 -10.23 -3.62
C SER A 215 -3.62 -11.25 -3.30
N GLY A 216 -4.19 -11.85 -4.34
CA GLY A 216 -5.17 -12.91 -4.22
C GLY A 216 -5.58 -13.41 -5.59
N LYS A 217 -6.82 -13.89 -5.70
CA LYS A 217 -7.37 -14.46 -6.93
C LYS A 217 -8.79 -14.01 -7.18
N VAL A 218 -9.13 -13.92 -8.46
CA VAL A 218 -10.53 -13.85 -8.90
C VAL A 218 -11.20 -15.19 -8.61
N THR A 219 -12.30 -15.16 -7.88
CA THR A 219 -13.05 -16.35 -7.46
C THR A 219 -14.38 -16.50 -8.20
N ALA A 220 -14.95 -15.40 -8.69
CA ALA A 220 -16.12 -15.42 -9.56
C ALA A 220 -16.19 -14.14 -10.42
N LEU A 221 -17.00 -14.18 -11.47
CA LEU A 221 -17.36 -13.04 -12.32
C LEU A 221 -18.87 -12.88 -12.36
N ASN A 222 -19.35 -11.71 -12.78
CA ASN A 222 -20.77 -11.37 -12.83
C ASN A 222 -21.48 -11.52 -11.48
N ALA A 223 -20.76 -11.29 -10.39
CA ALA A 223 -21.32 -11.33 -9.05
C ALA A 223 -22.31 -10.17 -8.85
N THR A 224 -23.35 -10.43 -8.06
CA THR A 224 -24.30 -9.41 -7.62
C THR A 224 -24.23 -9.31 -6.11
N VAL A 225 -24.08 -8.08 -5.61
CA VAL A 225 -24.01 -7.79 -4.17
C VAL A 225 -25.12 -6.82 -3.82
N ARG A 226 -25.79 -7.10 -2.70
CA ARG A 226 -26.72 -6.17 -2.07
C ARG A 226 -26.07 -5.61 -0.82
N TYR A 227 -25.55 -4.40 -0.91
CA TYR A 227 -24.96 -3.68 0.21
C TYR A 227 -26.07 -3.21 1.15
N SER A 228 -25.90 -3.46 2.46
CA SER A 228 -26.89 -3.15 3.50
C SER A 228 -27.36 -1.69 3.44
N ASP A 229 -26.43 -0.76 3.21
CA ASP A 229 -26.69 0.68 3.20
C ASP A 229 -26.39 1.35 1.84
N GLY A 230 -26.17 0.55 0.78
CA GLY A 230 -25.63 1.01 -0.49
C GLY A 230 -26.44 0.61 -1.73
N GLY A 231 -27.44 -0.26 -1.60
CA GLY A 231 -28.21 -0.76 -2.74
C GLY A 231 -27.61 -2.01 -3.38
N THR A 232 -28.09 -2.37 -4.58
CA THR A 232 -27.66 -3.59 -5.29
C THR A 232 -26.76 -3.22 -6.47
N VAL A 233 -25.62 -3.90 -6.59
CA VAL A 233 -24.65 -3.72 -7.68
C VAL A 233 -24.41 -5.08 -8.34
N SER A 234 -24.44 -5.12 -9.66
CA SER A 234 -24.33 -6.37 -10.46
C SER A 234 -23.11 -6.32 -11.39
N GLY A 235 -22.77 -7.45 -12.02
CA GLY A 235 -21.67 -7.50 -12.99
C GLY A 235 -20.28 -7.46 -12.37
N LEU A 236 -20.16 -7.67 -11.05
CA LEU A 236 -18.91 -7.48 -10.32
C LEU A 236 -17.94 -8.65 -10.49
N ILE A 237 -16.65 -8.34 -10.41
CA ILE A 237 -15.57 -9.31 -10.22
C ILE A 237 -15.50 -9.62 -8.72
N GLN A 238 -15.57 -10.89 -8.33
CA GLN A 238 -15.39 -11.33 -6.96
C GLN A 238 -13.98 -11.86 -6.76
N THR A 239 -13.34 -11.49 -5.66
CA THR A 239 -12.00 -11.98 -5.29
C THR A 239 -11.93 -12.36 -3.81
N ASN A 240 -10.86 -13.07 -3.45
CA ASN A 240 -10.47 -13.29 -2.04
C ASN A 240 -9.38 -12.30 -1.56
N VAL A 241 -9.12 -11.23 -2.31
CA VAL A 241 -8.18 -10.17 -1.90
C VAL A 241 -8.85 -9.38 -0.78
N CYS A 242 -8.16 -9.13 0.33
CA CYS A 242 -8.72 -8.35 1.44
C CYS A 242 -8.86 -6.86 1.08
N ALA A 243 -9.83 -6.20 1.70
CA ALA A 243 -10.05 -4.76 1.59
C ALA A 243 -10.74 -4.18 2.82
N GLU A 244 -10.50 -2.90 3.08
CA GLU A 244 -11.12 -2.17 4.18
C GLU A 244 -11.60 -0.79 3.75
N GLY A 245 -12.36 -0.13 4.63
CA GLY A 245 -12.88 1.22 4.40
C GLY A 245 -11.78 2.19 3.99
N GLY A 246 -12.01 2.93 2.92
CA GLY A 246 -11.05 3.85 2.31
C GLY A 246 -10.27 3.28 1.12
N ASP A 247 -10.26 1.96 0.92
CA ASP A 247 -9.69 1.41 -0.31
C ASP A 247 -10.64 1.45 -1.52
N SER A 248 -11.91 1.81 -1.29
CA SER A 248 -12.92 1.99 -2.33
C SER A 248 -12.39 2.82 -3.50
N GLY A 249 -12.65 2.36 -4.72
CA GLY A 249 -12.16 2.93 -5.97
C GLY A 249 -10.75 2.50 -6.37
N GLY A 250 -9.96 1.92 -5.45
CA GLY A 250 -8.60 1.49 -5.72
C GLY A 250 -8.51 0.37 -6.78
N PRO A 251 -7.41 0.29 -7.55
CA PRO A 251 -7.24 -0.61 -8.68
C PRO A 251 -7.16 -2.09 -8.27
N LEU A 252 -7.79 -2.95 -9.08
CA LEU A 252 -7.48 -4.38 -9.21
C LEU A 252 -6.74 -4.60 -10.54
N TYR A 253 -5.62 -5.32 -10.50
CA TYR A 253 -4.73 -5.46 -11.65
C TYR A 253 -3.91 -6.76 -11.67
N ASP A 254 -3.47 -7.17 -12.86
CA ASP A 254 -2.48 -8.24 -13.11
C ASP A 254 -1.32 -7.66 -13.94
N GLY A 255 -0.18 -7.43 -13.30
CA GLY A 255 0.94 -6.70 -13.94
C GLY A 255 0.51 -5.30 -14.35
N THR A 256 0.48 -5.03 -15.65
CA THR A 256 -0.03 -3.76 -16.23
C THR A 256 -1.48 -3.85 -16.71
N LYS A 257 -2.16 -4.99 -16.53
CA LYS A 257 -3.57 -5.13 -16.90
C LYS A 257 -4.45 -4.51 -15.82
N ALA A 258 -5.18 -3.46 -16.19
CA ALA A 258 -6.23 -2.89 -15.34
C ALA A 258 -7.51 -3.73 -15.48
N LEU A 259 -8.02 -4.23 -14.34
CA LEU A 259 -9.14 -5.17 -14.32
C LEU A 259 -10.40 -4.58 -13.70
N GLY A 260 -10.28 -3.88 -12.56
CA GLY A 260 -11.44 -3.35 -11.87
C GLY A 260 -11.16 -2.30 -10.80
N LEU A 261 -12.23 -1.73 -10.26
CA LEU A 261 -12.24 -0.71 -9.22
C LEU A 261 -12.87 -1.28 -7.96
N THR A 262 -12.22 -1.14 -6.80
CA THR A 262 -12.74 -1.69 -5.53
C THR A 262 -14.12 -1.09 -5.23
N SER A 263 -15.16 -1.93 -5.13
CA SER A 263 -16.52 -1.50 -4.79
C SER A 263 -16.77 -1.65 -3.28
N GLY A 264 -16.54 -2.84 -2.75
CA GLY A 264 -16.73 -3.13 -1.33
C GLY A 264 -16.59 -4.62 -1.06
N GLY A 265 -16.82 -5.04 0.17
CA GLY A 265 -16.61 -6.43 0.56
C GLY A 265 -16.98 -6.73 2.00
N SER A 266 -16.55 -7.89 2.45
CA SER A 266 -16.69 -8.36 3.84
C SER A 266 -15.34 -8.86 4.37
N GLY A 267 -15.20 -8.88 5.69
CA GLY A 267 -13.95 -9.27 6.35
C GLY A 267 -12.97 -8.10 6.49
N ASN A 268 -11.68 -8.40 6.60
CA ASN A 268 -10.60 -7.41 6.75
C ASN A 268 -9.24 -8.02 6.34
N CYS A 269 -8.16 -7.24 6.40
CA CYS A 269 -6.83 -7.72 6.01
C CYS A 269 -6.09 -8.55 7.07
N THR A 270 -6.70 -8.79 8.24
CA THR A 270 -6.18 -9.71 9.27
C THR A 270 -6.77 -11.11 9.13
N THR A 271 -8.08 -11.23 8.91
CA THR A 271 -8.79 -12.53 8.85
C THR A 271 -9.13 -12.96 7.42
N GLY A 272 -8.84 -12.12 6.43
CA GLY A 272 -9.29 -12.31 5.06
C GLY A 272 -10.75 -11.88 4.87
N GLY A 273 -11.24 -12.09 3.65
CA GLY A 273 -12.54 -11.57 3.25
C GLY A 273 -12.89 -11.85 1.81
N THR A 274 -14.05 -11.35 1.40
CA THR A 274 -14.48 -11.32 -0.01
C THR A 274 -14.58 -9.88 -0.44
N THR A 275 -13.91 -9.51 -1.53
CA THR A 275 -13.98 -8.15 -2.09
C THR A 275 -14.48 -8.20 -3.51
N PHE A 276 -15.32 -7.24 -3.85
CA PHE A 276 -15.95 -7.08 -5.14
C PHE A 276 -15.43 -5.84 -5.88
N PHE A 277 -15.34 -5.95 -7.19
CA PHE A 277 -14.79 -4.91 -8.06
C PHE A 277 -15.67 -4.67 -9.25
N GLN A 278 -15.89 -3.40 -9.55
CA GLN A 278 -16.51 -2.97 -10.79
C GLN A 278 -15.51 -3.17 -11.95
N PRO A 279 -15.85 -3.93 -13.01
CA PRO A 279 -15.00 -4.04 -14.19
C PRO A 279 -14.61 -2.68 -14.76
N VAL A 280 -13.31 -2.47 -15.00
CA VAL A 280 -12.82 -1.18 -15.51
C VAL A 280 -13.28 -0.94 -16.95
N THR A 281 -13.36 -2.00 -17.76
CA THR A 281 -13.80 -1.95 -19.16
C THR A 281 -15.21 -1.37 -19.31
N GLU A 282 -16.11 -1.64 -18.37
CA GLU A 282 -17.45 -1.07 -18.34
C GLU A 282 -17.41 0.46 -18.10
N ALA A 283 -16.66 0.91 -17.10
CA ALA A 283 -16.52 2.34 -16.80
C ALA A 283 -15.88 3.12 -17.96
N LEU A 284 -14.87 2.54 -18.61
CA LEU A 284 -14.22 3.12 -19.79
C LEU A 284 -15.23 3.30 -20.94
N SER A 285 -16.02 2.26 -21.21
CA SER A 285 -17.06 2.29 -22.24
C SER A 285 -18.14 3.32 -21.93
N ALA A 286 -18.61 3.39 -20.68
CA ALA A 286 -19.67 4.29 -20.27
C ALA A 286 -19.29 5.78 -20.44
N TYR A 287 -18.03 6.13 -20.18
CA TYR A 287 -17.57 7.52 -20.29
C TYR A 287 -16.88 7.87 -21.62
N GLY A 288 -16.55 6.87 -22.43
CA GLY A 288 -15.77 7.04 -23.66
C GLY A 288 -14.37 7.59 -23.36
N VAL A 289 -13.69 6.97 -22.41
CA VAL A 289 -12.32 7.31 -21.96
C VAL A 289 -11.40 6.09 -22.13
N SER A 290 -10.10 6.31 -22.22
CA SER A 290 -9.10 5.24 -22.35
C SER A 290 -8.05 5.33 -21.25
N ILE A 291 -7.58 4.18 -20.75
CA ILE A 291 -6.34 4.12 -19.97
C ILE A 291 -5.16 4.40 -20.92
N TYR A 292 -4.11 5.04 -20.39
CA TYR A 292 -2.85 5.31 -21.09
C TYR A 292 -1.65 4.92 -20.22
#